data_AF-A0A9P6ZH12-F1
#
_entry.id   AF-A0A9P6ZH12-F1
#
_cell.length_a   1.000
_cell.length_b   1.000
_cell.length_c   1.000
_cell.angle_alpha   90.00
_cell.angle_beta   90.00
_cell.angle_gamma   90.00
#
_symmetry.space_group_name_H-M   'P 1'
#
loop_
_entity.id
_entity.type
_entity.pdbx_description
1 polymer ?
#
loop_
_entity_poly.entity_id
_entity_poly.type
_entity_poly.pdbx_seq_one_letter_code
_entity_poly.pdbx_strand_id
1 'polypeptide(L)'
;MTTLNQFTVFWEAARGCGIVTSGPDIPPLRLSDQMKQYGVPTKLKLLPDAQQLMEQHIDTVGIDREHFICTVESQDLAFQLLDCLHVHIPTLLQRDVRSKLAIHNTDTKVLKSKGPHGKIQPSAYSRVTCLLQCSCGTDHTAGTNGSKLQEIPWKNVGCLVWVKVIATHFTSDNSLVVIEEVSGIFDHSSACEAELEMDHDPCIPLHPELREFALALLRLNTPLMQLQEQCHSFAKQKWGDLAGDTHARYMLMSHDSTSLYRTIAREIGIPQQ
;
A
#
# COMPACT_ATOMS: atom_id res chain seq x y z
N MET A 1 -0.66 8.24 -22.51
CA MET A 1 -0.69 7.01 -23.32
C MET A 1 0.67 6.26 -23.29
N THR A 2 1.36 6.23 -22.15
CA THR A 2 2.76 5.72 -22.06
C THR A 2 2.97 4.66 -20.98
N THR A 3 1.92 4.28 -20.25
CA THR A 3 1.98 3.37 -19.09
C THR A 3 1.88 1.88 -19.46
N LEU A 4 1.28 1.52 -20.60
CA LEU A 4 1.15 0.12 -21.04
C LEU A 4 2.51 -0.55 -21.35
N ASN A 5 3.52 0.20 -21.81
CA ASN A 5 4.83 -0.35 -22.15
C ASN A 5 5.72 -0.69 -20.94
N GLN A 6 5.44 -0.18 -19.74
CA GLN A 6 6.25 -0.50 -18.55
C GLN A 6 5.83 -1.84 -17.91
N PHE A 7 4.57 -2.25 -18.06
CA PHE A 7 4.07 -3.52 -17.52
C PHE A 7 4.58 -4.73 -18.31
N THR A 8 4.70 -4.60 -19.64
CA THR A 8 5.32 -5.64 -20.48
C THR A 8 6.76 -5.89 -20.08
N VAL A 9 7.52 -4.85 -19.70
CA VAL A 9 8.93 -4.95 -19.27
C VAL A 9 9.07 -5.64 -17.91
N PHE A 10 8.15 -5.43 -16.97
CA PHE A 10 8.18 -6.15 -15.68
C PHE A 10 7.95 -7.65 -15.86
N TRP A 11 7.02 -8.00 -16.75
CA TRP A 11 6.74 -9.40 -17.10
C TRP A 11 7.84 -10.03 -17.98
N GLU A 12 8.47 -9.26 -18.86
CA GLU A 12 9.63 -9.70 -19.65
C GLU A 12 10.89 -9.86 -18.79
N ALA A 13 11.09 -9.05 -17.75
CA ALA A 13 12.13 -9.27 -16.74
C ALA A 13 11.86 -10.54 -15.92
N ALA A 14 10.60 -10.83 -15.56
CA ALA A 14 10.20 -12.08 -14.93
C ALA A 14 10.37 -13.31 -15.86
N ARG A 15 10.19 -13.14 -17.18
CA ARG A 15 10.52 -14.15 -18.21
C ARG A 15 12.03 -14.35 -18.39
N GLY A 16 12.82 -13.27 -18.34
CA GLY A 16 14.28 -13.30 -18.46
C GLY A 16 14.99 -14.02 -17.31
N CYS A 17 14.36 -14.09 -16.13
CA CYS A 17 14.83 -14.87 -14.98
C CYS A 17 14.36 -16.35 -14.98
N GLY A 18 13.67 -16.84 -16.02
CA GLY A 18 13.25 -18.24 -16.11
C GLY A 18 12.14 -18.65 -15.13
N ILE A 19 11.42 -17.70 -14.53
CA ILE A 19 10.50 -17.97 -13.41
C ILE A 19 9.16 -18.56 -13.87
N VAL A 20 8.78 -18.46 -15.15
CA VAL A 20 7.38 -18.72 -15.56
C VAL A 20 7.17 -20.00 -16.38
N THR A 21 8.21 -20.74 -16.73
CA THR A 21 8.02 -22.05 -17.42
C THR A 21 8.52 -23.26 -16.65
N SER A 22 9.16 -23.07 -15.49
CA SER A 22 9.65 -24.17 -14.65
C SER A 22 9.76 -23.83 -13.16
N GLY A 23 8.98 -22.88 -12.66
CA GLY A 23 8.84 -22.64 -11.22
C GLY A 23 8.08 -23.80 -10.55
N PRO A 24 8.31 -24.08 -9.25
CA PRO A 24 7.52 -25.06 -8.53
C PRO A 24 6.03 -24.73 -8.69
N ASP A 25 5.22 -25.73 -9.09
CA ASP A 25 3.78 -25.59 -9.33
C ASP A 25 3.16 -24.68 -8.27
N ILE A 26 2.72 -23.47 -8.67
CA ILE A 26 1.97 -22.58 -7.78
C ILE A 26 0.80 -23.43 -7.29
N PRO A 27 0.71 -23.71 -5.98
CA PRO A 27 -0.27 -24.66 -5.48
C PRO A 27 -1.64 -24.20 -5.96
N PRO A 28 -2.45 -25.10 -6.57
CA PRO A 28 -3.72 -24.72 -7.15
C PRO A 28 -4.49 -23.96 -6.09
N LEU A 29 -4.72 -22.68 -6.38
CA LEU A 29 -5.44 -21.80 -5.51
C LEU A 29 -6.82 -22.43 -5.37
N ARG A 30 -7.09 -23.01 -4.21
CA ARG A 30 -8.43 -23.45 -3.89
C ARG A 30 -9.24 -22.15 -3.85
N LEU A 31 -9.90 -21.83 -4.96
CA LEU A 31 -11.14 -21.09 -4.96
C LEU A 31 -12.01 -21.84 -3.96
N SER A 32 -12.03 -21.37 -2.73
CA SER A 32 -12.91 -21.96 -1.75
C SER A 32 -14.30 -21.64 -2.26
N ASP A 33 -14.99 -22.65 -2.81
CA ASP A 33 -16.37 -22.63 -3.33
C ASP A 33 -17.44 -22.15 -2.34
N GLN A 34 -17.04 -21.58 -1.21
CA GLN A 34 -17.97 -20.93 -0.32
C GLN A 34 -18.18 -19.52 -0.86
N MET A 35 -19.25 -19.36 -1.64
CA MET A 35 -20.05 -18.13 -1.71
C MET A 35 -20.50 -17.77 -0.28
N LYS A 36 -19.56 -17.38 0.58
CA LYS A 36 -19.90 -16.82 1.88
C LYS A 36 -20.69 -15.55 1.60
N GLN A 37 -21.81 -15.37 2.28
CA GLN A 37 -22.45 -14.07 2.35
C GLN A 37 -21.39 -13.04 2.75
N TYR A 38 -21.19 -12.07 1.88
CA TYR A 38 -20.29 -10.96 2.13
C TYR A 38 -21.04 -9.97 3.00
N GLY A 39 -20.64 -9.88 4.26
CA GLY A 39 -21.03 -8.76 5.11
C GLY A 39 -20.03 -7.62 4.99
N VAL A 40 -20.37 -6.48 5.59
CA VAL A 40 -19.44 -5.36 5.77
C VAL A 40 -18.19 -5.85 6.51
N PRO A 41 -16.97 -5.62 5.97
CA PRO A 41 -15.76 -6.01 6.67
C PRO A 41 -15.66 -5.29 8.03
N THR A 42 -15.56 -6.06 9.11
CA THR A 42 -15.52 -5.54 10.49
C THR A 42 -14.30 -4.66 10.80
N LYS A 43 -13.32 -4.63 9.91
CA LYS A 43 -12.09 -3.85 10.03
C LYS A 43 -12.19 -2.46 9.40
N LEU A 44 -13.31 -2.12 8.75
CA LEU A 44 -13.54 -0.77 8.25
C LEU A 44 -13.82 0.20 9.41
N LYS A 45 -13.34 1.43 9.28
CA LYS A 45 -13.59 2.50 10.24
C LYS A 45 -14.79 3.32 9.78
N LEU A 46 -15.98 2.84 10.12
CA LEU A 46 -17.26 3.45 9.74
C LEU A 46 -17.97 4.02 10.97
N LEU A 47 -18.71 5.10 10.76
CA LEU A 47 -19.76 5.52 11.71
C LEU A 47 -20.87 4.47 11.74
N PRO A 48 -21.62 4.32 12.85
CA PRO A 48 -22.74 3.38 12.93
C PRO A 48 -23.75 3.53 11.79
N ASP A 49 -24.12 4.78 11.45
CA ASP A 49 -25.06 5.06 10.37
C ASP A 49 -24.48 4.68 9.00
N ALA A 50 -23.18 4.92 8.78
CA ALA A 50 -22.49 4.53 7.56
C ALA A 50 -22.37 3.01 7.42
N GLN A 51 -22.17 2.30 8.55
CA GLN A 51 -22.19 0.85 8.57
C GLN A 51 -23.57 0.31 8.17
N GLN A 52 -24.64 0.83 8.76
CA GLN A 52 -26.00 0.42 8.42
C GLN A 52 -26.33 0.71 6.94
N LEU A 53 -25.94 1.87 6.42
CA LEU A 53 -26.10 2.21 5.00
C LEU A 53 -25.31 1.27 4.10
N MET A 54 -24.11 0.87 4.49
CA MET A 54 -23.30 -0.09 3.74
C MET A 54 -23.93 -1.49 3.74
N GLU A 55 -24.46 -1.95 4.88
CA GLU A 55 -25.20 -3.21 4.97
C GLU A 55 -26.41 -3.19 4.03
N GLN A 56 -27.21 -2.11 4.06
CA GLN A 56 -28.35 -1.95 3.15
C GLN A 56 -27.93 -1.91 1.68
N HIS A 57 -26.82 -1.25 1.35
CA HIS A 57 -26.30 -1.23 -0.02
C HIS A 57 -25.91 -2.63 -0.48
N ILE A 58 -25.20 -3.39 0.35
CA ILE A 58 -24.80 -4.77 0.04
C ILE A 58 -26.03 -5.67 -0.13
N ASP A 59 -27.07 -5.51 0.69
CA ASP A 59 -28.30 -6.31 0.59
C ASP A 59 -29.12 -5.99 -0.67
N THR A 60 -29.06 -4.75 -1.16
CA THR A 60 -29.89 -4.28 -2.28
C THR A 60 -29.19 -4.33 -3.63
N VAL A 61 -27.92 -3.90 -3.68
CA VAL A 61 -27.10 -3.80 -4.89
C VAL A 61 -26.15 -4.99 -5.00
N GLY A 62 -25.61 -5.46 -3.88
CA GLY A 62 -24.56 -6.47 -3.83
C GLY A 62 -23.17 -5.86 -3.64
N ILE A 63 -22.15 -6.64 -3.97
CA ILE A 63 -20.76 -6.18 -4.04
C ILE A 63 -20.20 -6.46 -5.43
N ASP A 64 -19.31 -5.59 -5.88
CA ASP A 64 -18.48 -5.84 -7.05
C ASP A 64 -17.46 -6.93 -6.72
N ARG A 65 -17.25 -7.87 -7.65
CA ARG A 65 -16.32 -8.96 -7.44
C ARG A 65 -15.77 -9.50 -8.75
N GLU A 66 -14.46 -9.45 -8.87
CA GLU A 66 -13.72 -10.00 -9.99
C GLU A 66 -12.71 -11.04 -9.52
N HIS A 67 -12.71 -12.17 -10.20
CA HIS A 67 -11.78 -13.28 -9.97
C HIS A 67 -10.81 -13.40 -11.13
N PHE A 68 -9.55 -13.57 -10.79
CA PHE A 68 -8.48 -13.64 -11.77
C PHE A 68 -7.81 -15.01 -11.73
N ILE A 69 -7.70 -15.62 -12.90
CA ILE A 69 -6.95 -16.86 -13.07
C ILE A 69 -5.45 -16.53 -13.22
N CYS A 70 -4.60 -17.52 -13.02
CA CYS A 70 -3.15 -17.36 -13.10
C CYS A 70 -2.66 -17.38 -14.56
N THR A 71 -3.20 -16.50 -15.41
CA THR A 71 -2.74 -16.26 -16.79
C THR A 71 -2.28 -14.80 -16.93
N VAL A 72 -1.35 -14.54 -17.86
CA VAL A 72 -0.83 -13.17 -18.09
C VAL A 72 -1.98 -12.20 -18.41
N GLU A 73 -2.86 -12.58 -19.34
CA GLU A 73 -4.03 -11.77 -19.73
C GLU A 73 -4.94 -11.45 -18.55
N SER A 74 -5.20 -12.43 -17.68
CA SER A 74 -6.05 -12.23 -16.50
C SER A 74 -5.37 -11.34 -15.45
N GLN A 75 -4.05 -11.38 -15.34
CA GLN A 75 -3.31 -10.50 -14.44
C GLN A 75 -3.24 -9.07 -14.98
N ASP A 76 -3.11 -8.90 -16.29
CA ASP A 76 -3.21 -7.58 -16.94
C ASP A 76 -4.57 -6.94 -16.68
N LEU A 77 -5.67 -7.70 -16.77
CA LEU A 77 -7.01 -7.24 -16.40
C LEU A 77 -7.11 -6.87 -14.91
N ALA A 78 -6.49 -7.65 -14.01
CA ALA A 78 -6.46 -7.34 -12.59
C ALA A 78 -5.74 -6.00 -12.32
N PHE A 79 -4.60 -5.77 -12.97
CA PHE A 79 -3.88 -4.49 -12.86
C PHE A 79 -4.66 -3.33 -13.46
N GLN A 80 -5.32 -3.51 -14.61
CA GLN A 80 -6.19 -2.50 -15.19
C GLN A 80 -7.34 -2.13 -14.25
N LEU A 81 -7.98 -3.12 -13.61
CA LEU A 81 -9.01 -2.85 -12.62
C LEU A 81 -8.47 -2.05 -11.42
N LEU A 82 -7.35 -2.46 -10.83
CA LEU A 82 -6.71 -1.70 -9.74
C LEU A 82 -6.30 -0.29 -10.20
N ASP A 83 -5.90 -0.14 -11.46
CA ASP A 83 -5.61 1.15 -12.06
C ASP A 83 -6.89 2.01 -12.12
N CYS A 84 -7.98 1.51 -12.69
CA CYS A 84 -9.28 2.18 -12.74
C CYS A 84 -9.82 2.58 -11.36
N LEU A 85 -9.61 1.73 -10.33
CA LEU A 85 -10.03 2.02 -8.96
C LEU A 85 -9.13 3.03 -8.24
N HIS A 86 -8.11 3.58 -8.91
CA HIS A 86 -7.14 4.50 -8.31
C HIS A 86 -6.45 3.94 -7.05
N VAL A 87 -6.37 2.61 -6.91
CA VAL A 87 -5.71 1.94 -5.80
C VAL A 87 -4.20 2.18 -5.86
N HIS A 88 -3.62 2.58 -4.73
CA HIS A 88 -2.16 2.61 -4.53
C HIS A 88 -1.73 1.45 -3.63
N ILE A 89 -0.87 0.58 -4.16
CA ILE A 89 -0.21 -0.46 -3.37
C ILE A 89 1.30 -0.22 -3.45
N PRO A 90 1.93 0.22 -2.34
CA PRO A 90 3.37 0.44 -2.30
C PRO A 90 4.07 -0.84 -2.77
N THR A 91 4.98 -0.72 -3.74
CA THR A 91 5.71 -1.79 -4.47
C THR A 91 5.05 -2.37 -5.74
N LEU A 92 3.73 -2.32 -5.89
CA LEU A 92 3.04 -2.92 -7.05
C LEU A 92 2.55 -1.87 -8.05
N LEU A 93 2.04 -0.76 -7.55
CA LEU A 93 1.52 0.34 -8.36
C LEU A 93 2.11 1.63 -7.83
N GLN A 94 3.25 2.04 -8.41
CA GLN A 94 3.81 3.36 -8.15
C GLN A 94 2.82 4.41 -8.67
N ARG A 95 2.16 5.10 -7.74
CA ARG A 95 1.20 6.16 -8.02
C ARG A 95 1.46 7.33 -7.12
N ASP A 96 1.02 8.49 -7.57
CA ASP A 96 0.98 9.70 -6.76
C ASP A 96 0.17 9.43 -5.48
N VAL A 97 0.66 9.89 -4.32
CA VAL A 97 0.20 9.52 -2.96
C VAL A 97 -1.20 10.09 -2.64
N ARG A 98 -1.90 10.61 -3.65
CA ARG A 98 -3.21 11.27 -3.58
C ARG A 98 -4.40 10.30 -3.64
N SER A 99 -4.18 8.99 -3.55
CA SER A 99 -5.29 8.05 -3.59
C SER A 99 -6.19 8.24 -2.37
N LYS A 100 -7.49 8.47 -2.61
CA LYS A 100 -8.52 8.44 -1.56
C LYS A 100 -8.65 7.07 -0.93
N LEU A 101 -8.19 6.00 -1.59
CA LEU A 101 -8.20 4.65 -1.04
C LEU A 101 -6.90 4.40 -0.27
N ALA A 102 -7.02 4.29 1.05
CA ALA A 102 -5.91 3.96 1.93
C ALA A 102 -6.02 2.51 2.40
N ILE A 103 -4.87 1.83 2.54
CA ILE A 103 -4.80 0.50 3.16
C ILE A 103 -5.11 0.64 4.65
N HIS A 104 -6.19 0.03 5.11
CA HIS A 104 -6.58 0.02 6.53
C HIS A 104 -6.15 -1.25 7.25
N ASN A 105 -6.17 -2.38 6.55
CA ASN A 105 -5.73 -3.64 7.13
C ASN A 105 -5.07 -4.51 6.08
N THR A 106 -3.93 -5.09 6.45
CA THR A 106 -3.29 -6.17 5.71
C THR A 106 -3.29 -7.42 6.59
N ASP A 107 -3.85 -8.51 6.09
CA ASP A 107 -3.77 -9.84 6.73
C ASP A 107 -2.93 -10.77 5.87
N THR A 108 -2.02 -11.52 6.47
CA THR A 108 -1.09 -12.39 5.75
C THR A 108 -1.17 -13.81 6.32
N LYS A 109 -1.43 -14.78 5.44
CA LYS A 109 -1.53 -16.20 5.80
C LYS A 109 -0.60 -17.04 4.94
N VAL A 110 0.39 -17.66 5.56
CA VAL A 110 1.28 -18.61 4.87
C VAL A 110 0.45 -19.78 4.33
N LEU A 111 0.56 -20.04 3.02
CA LEU A 111 -0.11 -21.15 2.37
C LEU A 111 0.57 -22.46 2.77
N LYS A 112 -0.21 -23.53 2.81
CA LYS A 112 0.27 -24.86 3.20
C LYS A 112 0.36 -25.73 1.95
N SER A 113 1.51 -26.37 1.72
CA SER A 113 1.71 -27.32 0.63
C SER A 113 1.79 -28.76 1.18
N LYS A 114 1.45 -29.74 0.35
CA LYS A 114 1.72 -31.16 0.67
C LYS A 114 3.16 -31.46 0.28
N GLY A 115 4.00 -31.71 1.26
CA GLY A 115 5.37 -32.17 1.05
C GLY A 115 5.43 -33.64 0.62
N PRO A 116 6.65 -34.16 0.40
CA PRO A 116 6.87 -35.57 0.15
C PRO A 116 6.28 -36.40 1.30
N HIS A 117 5.59 -37.50 0.96
CA HIS A 117 4.82 -38.35 1.88
C HIS A 117 3.53 -37.72 2.45
N GLY A 118 2.99 -36.68 1.82
CA GLY A 118 1.69 -36.11 2.19
C GLY A 118 1.68 -35.30 3.50
N LYS A 119 2.86 -35.07 4.11
CA LYS A 119 3.00 -34.19 5.27
C LYS A 119 2.72 -32.74 4.86
N ILE A 120 1.90 -32.05 5.63
CA ILE A 120 1.62 -30.63 5.40
C ILE A 120 2.83 -29.81 5.84
N GLN A 121 3.38 -28.99 4.95
CA GLN A 121 4.50 -28.10 5.23
C GLN A 121 4.13 -26.65 4.88
N PRO A 122 4.76 -25.65 5.52
CA PRO A 122 4.67 -24.26 5.07
C PRO A 122 5.14 -24.18 3.62
N SER A 123 4.37 -23.53 2.77
CA SER A 123 4.76 -23.29 1.38
C SER A 123 5.67 -22.06 1.30
N ALA A 124 6.36 -21.92 0.16
CA ALA A 124 7.09 -20.71 -0.19
C ALA A 124 6.18 -19.49 -0.47
N TYR A 125 4.86 -19.66 -0.34
CA TYR A 125 3.86 -18.66 -0.67
C TYR A 125 3.05 -18.23 0.55
N SER A 126 2.66 -16.97 0.56
CA SER A 126 1.72 -16.40 1.50
C SER A 126 0.56 -15.77 0.73
N ARG A 127 -0.65 -15.90 1.27
CA ARG A 127 -1.82 -15.17 0.78
C ARG A 127 -1.96 -13.91 1.60
N VAL A 128 -1.96 -12.77 0.92
CA VAL A 128 -2.11 -11.44 1.49
C VAL A 128 -3.50 -10.92 1.14
N THR A 129 -4.24 -10.46 2.15
CA THR A 129 -5.53 -9.78 1.98
C THR A 129 -5.38 -8.34 2.42
N CYS A 130 -5.38 -7.42 1.46
CA CYS A 130 -5.35 -5.99 1.68
C CYS A 130 -6.77 -5.44 1.64
N LEU A 131 -7.19 -4.77 2.71
CA LEU A 131 -8.45 -4.04 2.78
C LEU A 131 -8.15 -2.54 2.70
N LEU A 132 -8.65 -1.92 1.64
CA LEU A 132 -8.60 -0.49 1.39
C LEU A 132 -9.97 0.13 1.64
N GLN A 133 -10.00 1.34 2.17
CA GLN A 133 -11.23 2.11 2.38
C GLN A 133 -11.00 3.54 1.91
N CYS A 134 -12.05 4.14 1.37
CA CYS A 134 -12.02 5.55 1.04
C CYS A 134 -11.87 6.40 2.32
N SER A 135 -10.88 7.27 2.33
CA SER A 135 -10.64 8.21 3.42
C SER A 135 -11.79 9.19 3.61
N CYS A 136 -12.49 9.59 2.54
CA CYS A 136 -13.70 10.41 2.62
C CYS A 136 -14.91 9.67 3.24
N GLY A 137 -14.78 8.40 3.60
CA GLY A 137 -15.77 7.64 4.37
C GLY A 137 -15.21 7.05 5.66
N THR A 138 -13.98 7.44 6.01
CA THR A 138 -13.30 6.99 7.21
C THR A 138 -13.61 7.96 8.34
N ASP A 139 -14.08 7.45 9.47
CA ASP A 139 -14.07 8.22 10.72
C ASP A 139 -12.79 7.92 11.50
N HIS A 140 -11.90 8.92 11.56
CA HIS A 140 -10.63 8.84 12.29
C HIS A 140 -10.79 8.82 13.81
N THR A 141 -11.97 9.19 14.30
CA THR A 141 -12.34 9.16 15.71
C THR A 141 -13.04 7.86 16.11
N ALA A 142 -13.50 7.07 15.13
CA ALA A 142 -14.15 5.78 15.35
C ALA A 142 -13.16 4.63 15.55
N GLY A 143 -13.61 3.62 16.30
CA GLY A 143 -12.88 2.38 16.56
C GLY A 143 -11.96 2.43 17.78
N THR A 144 -11.30 1.31 18.07
CA THR A 144 -10.41 1.14 19.25
C THR A 144 -9.16 2.02 19.22
N ASN A 145 -8.80 2.55 18.04
CA ASN A 145 -7.62 3.40 17.84
C ASN A 145 -7.99 4.77 17.26
N GLY A 146 -9.10 5.36 17.72
CA GLY A 146 -9.49 6.72 17.33
C GLY A 146 -8.37 7.71 17.66
N SER A 147 -7.80 8.34 16.64
CA SER A 147 -6.78 9.38 16.84
C SER A 147 -7.48 10.73 17.02
N LYS A 148 -6.99 11.55 17.96
CA LYS A 148 -7.44 12.95 18.11
C LYS A 148 -6.94 13.85 16.97
N LEU A 149 -5.90 13.40 16.27
CA LEU A 149 -5.35 14.08 15.10
C LEU A 149 -5.84 13.34 13.86
N GLN A 150 -6.44 14.07 12.92
CA GLN A 150 -6.73 13.53 11.60
C GLN A 150 -5.41 13.10 10.97
N GLU A 151 -5.19 11.80 10.87
CA GLU A 151 -4.05 11.25 10.11
C GLU A 151 -4.24 11.47 8.60
N ILE A 152 -5.47 11.80 8.18
CA ILE A 152 -5.81 11.94 6.76
C ILE A 152 -6.61 13.24 6.53
N PRO A 153 -6.25 14.04 5.51
CA PRO A 153 -6.83 15.36 5.27
C PRO A 153 -8.23 15.36 4.62
N TRP A 154 -8.82 14.20 4.34
CA TRP A 154 -10.07 14.16 3.61
C TRP A 154 -11.27 14.39 4.55
N LYS A 155 -12.15 15.32 4.16
CA LYS A 155 -13.45 15.48 4.80
C LYS A 155 -14.25 14.18 4.71
N ASN A 156 -14.75 13.72 5.85
CA ASN A 156 -15.65 12.57 5.88
C ASN A 156 -17.04 12.99 5.35
N VAL A 157 -17.37 12.53 4.15
CA VAL A 157 -18.67 12.71 3.47
C VAL A 157 -19.48 11.40 3.43
N GLY A 158 -19.08 10.39 4.23
CA GLY A 158 -19.78 9.12 4.33
C GLY A 158 -19.62 8.23 3.10
N CYS A 159 -18.48 8.31 2.40
CA CYS A 159 -18.21 7.47 1.24
C CYS A 159 -18.20 5.98 1.61
N LEU A 160 -18.95 5.15 0.88
CA LEU A 160 -19.04 3.71 1.18
C LEU A 160 -17.98 2.87 0.46
N VAL A 161 -17.11 3.49 -0.35
CA VAL A 161 -16.11 2.76 -1.14
C VAL A 161 -15.10 2.07 -0.26
N TRP A 162 -14.95 0.77 -0.51
CA TRP A 162 -13.88 -0.06 0.01
C TRP A 162 -13.51 -1.11 -1.03
N VAL A 163 -12.25 -1.53 -1.01
CA VAL A 163 -11.70 -2.52 -1.93
C VAL A 163 -10.93 -3.54 -1.13
N LYS A 164 -11.25 -4.81 -1.29
CA LYS A 164 -10.47 -5.94 -0.79
C LYS A 164 -9.74 -6.56 -1.94
N VAL A 165 -8.41 -6.62 -1.83
CA VAL A 165 -7.52 -7.27 -2.78
C VAL A 165 -6.95 -8.51 -2.10
N ILE A 166 -7.15 -9.68 -2.71
CA ILE A 166 -6.51 -10.92 -2.31
C ILE A 166 -5.43 -11.24 -3.34
N ALA A 167 -4.20 -11.37 -2.86
CA ALA A 167 -3.04 -11.67 -3.67
C ALA A 167 -2.21 -12.78 -3.04
N THR A 168 -1.44 -13.50 -3.86
CA THR A 168 -0.42 -14.43 -3.39
C THR A 168 0.96 -13.83 -3.62
N HIS A 169 1.81 -13.91 -2.59
CA HIS A 169 3.17 -13.39 -2.55
C HIS A 169 4.16 -14.51 -2.24
N PHE A 170 5.42 -14.33 -2.59
CA PHE A 170 6.50 -15.16 -2.07
C PHE A 170 6.76 -14.80 -0.60
N THR A 171 6.89 -15.81 0.26
CA THR A 171 7.14 -15.62 1.69
C THR A 171 8.53 -15.05 1.98
N SER A 172 9.51 -15.31 1.11
CA SER A 172 10.92 -14.94 1.32
C SER A 172 11.17 -13.44 1.22
N ASP A 173 10.57 -12.78 0.24
CA ASP A 173 10.83 -11.37 -0.10
C ASP A 173 9.54 -10.54 -0.26
N ASN A 174 8.37 -11.15 -0.02
CA ASN A 174 7.06 -10.54 -0.16
C ASN A 174 6.77 -10.04 -1.59
N SER A 175 7.46 -10.56 -2.61
CA SER A 175 7.18 -10.21 -4.00
C SER A 175 5.82 -10.77 -4.45
N LEU A 176 5.05 -9.98 -5.18
CA LEU A 176 3.74 -10.40 -5.71
C LEU A 176 3.92 -11.48 -6.77
N VAL A 177 3.14 -12.55 -6.64
CA VAL A 177 3.03 -13.62 -7.64
C VAL A 177 1.81 -13.43 -8.51
N VAL A 178 0.63 -13.25 -7.90
CA VAL A 178 -0.66 -13.23 -8.60
C VAL A 178 -1.71 -12.50 -7.75
N ILE A 179 -2.58 -11.74 -8.40
CA ILE A 179 -3.82 -11.20 -7.84
C ILE A 179 -4.92 -12.23 -8.10
N GLU A 180 -5.62 -12.64 -7.05
CA GLU A 180 -6.64 -13.71 -7.12
C GLU A 180 -8.06 -13.14 -7.18
N GLU A 181 -8.31 -12.07 -6.42
CA GLU A 181 -9.63 -11.47 -6.26
C GLU A 181 -9.50 -9.98 -5.96
N VAL A 182 -10.37 -9.19 -6.59
CA VAL A 182 -10.65 -7.80 -6.22
C VAL A 182 -12.15 -7.69 -6.00
N SER A 183 -12.56 -7.23 -4.82
CA SER A 183 -13.99 -7.14 -4.47
C SER A 183 -14.28 -5.95 -3.56
N GLY A 184 -15.49 -5.40 -3.61
CA GLY A 184 -15.92 -4.37 -2.67
C GLY A 184 -17.09 -3.55 -3.19
N ILE A 185 -17.11 -2.28 -2.83
CA ILE A 185 -17.99 -1.28 -3.42
C ILE A 185 -17.07 -0.31 -4.13
N PHE A 186 -17.14 -0.26 -5.46
CA PHE A 186 -16.18 0.50 -6.26
C PHE A 186 -16.61 1.93 -6.56
N ASP A 187 -17.92 2.22 -6.49
CA ASP A 187 -18.48 3.50 -6.88
C ASP A 187 -18.40 4.54 -5.76
N HIS A 188 -17.63 5.60 -6.01
CA HIS A 188 -17.60 6.76 -5.15
C HIS A 188 -18.91 7.56 -5.25
N SER A 189 -19.33 8.17 -4.14
CA SER A 189 -20.41 9.15 -4.20
C SER A 189 -19.94 10.42 -4.90
N SER A 190 -20.86 11.14 -5.54
CA SER A 190 -20.55 12.44 -6.18
C SER A 190 -19.96 13.46 -5.19
N ALA A 191 -20.40 13.44 -3.93
CA ALA A 191 -19.82 14.23 -2.85
C ALA A 191 -18.36 13.84 -2.61
N CYS A 192 -18.05 12.54 -2.57
CA CYS A 192 -16.68 12.06 -2.45
C CYS A 192 -15.84 12.51 -3.63
N GLU A 193 -16.31 12.37 -4.87
CA GLU A 193 -15.57 12.79 -6.06
C GLU A 193 -15.25 14.29 -6.07
N ALA A 194 -16.19 15.13 -5.59
CA ALA A 194 -16.04 16.57 -5.50
C ALA A 194 -14.99 17.03 -4.46
N GLU A 195 -14.66 16.20 -3.47
CA GLU A 195 -13.58 16.50 -2.52
C GLU A 195 -12.23 16.40 -3.24
N LEU A 196 -11.56 17.53 -3.46
CA LEU A 196 -10.26 17.59 -4.15
C LEU A 196 -9.10 17.88 -3.18
N GLU A 197 -9.38 17.93 -1.88
CA GLU A 197 -8.48 18.47 -0.86
C GLU A 197 -7.21 17.63 -0.69
N MET A 198 -6.09 18.15 -1.20
CA MET A 198 -4.76 17.77 -0.78
C MET A 198 -4.30 18.76 0.29
N ASP A 199 -4.37 18.39 1.57
CA ASP A 199 -3.84 19.28 2.60
C ASP A 199 -2.34 19.06 2.86
N HIS A 200 -1.79 17.89 2.50
CA HIS A 200 -0.36 17.62 2.65
C HIS A 200 0.25 16.97 1.42
N ASP A 201 1.44 17.46 1.05
CA ASP A 201 2.26 16.82 0.05
C ASP A 201 2.47 15.34 0.44
N PRO A 202 2.50 14.43 -0.55
CA PRO A 202 2.99 13.07 -0.37
C PRO A 202 4.19 13.07 0.58
N CYS A 203 4.20 12.18 1.59
CA CYS A 203 5.38 12.01 2.44
C CYS A 203 6.47 11.29 1.63
N ILE A 204 7.05 11.99 0.66
CA ILE A 204 8.13 11.50 -0.18
C ILE A 204 9.33 11.27 0.75
N PRO A 205 9.97 10.09 0.74
CA PRO A 205 11.12 9.84 1.60
C PRO A 205 12.30 10.74 1.24
N LEU A 206 13.17 11.01 2.21
CA LEU A 206 14.44 11.68 1.95
C LEU A 206 15.32 10.76 1.08
N HIS A 207 16.02 11.33 0.10
CA HIS A 207 16.90 10.55 -0.78
C HIS A 207 17.93 9.75 0.05
N PRO A 208 18.17 8.45 -0.26
CA PRO A 208 19.00 7.57 0.57
C PRO A 208 20.39 8.14 0.89
N GLU A 209 21.03 8.75 -0.11
CA GLU A 209 22.37 9.32 0.09
C GLU A 209 22.35 10.58 0.96
N LEU A 210 21.31 11.41 0.85
CA LEU A 210 21.14 12.58 1.70
C LEU A 210 20.82 12.15 3.14
N ARG A 211 20.04 11.08 3.29
CA ARG A 211 19.73 10.46 4.59
C ARG A 211 21.00 9.93 5.26
N GLU A 212 21.82 9.17 4.54
CA GLU A 212 23.10 8.67 5.09
C GLU A 212 24.04 9.82 5.47
N PHE A 213 24.12 10.86 4.63
CA PHE A 213 24.89 12.06 4.94
C PHE A 213 24.38 12.75 6.23
N ALA A 214 23.06 12.93 6.36
CA ALA A 214 22.45 13.51 7.55
C ALA A 214 22.71 12.67 8.82
N LEU A 215 22.62 11.33 8.71
CA LEU A 215 22.95 10.43 9.81
C LEU A 215 24.43 10.53 10.21
N ALA A 216 25.34 10.61 9.24
CA ALA A 216 26.77 10.81 9.52
C ALA A 216 27.04 12.11 10.31
N LEU A 217 26.39 13.21 9.93
CA LEU A 217 26.48 14.48 10.65
C LEU A 217 25.91 14.42 12.06
N LEU A 218 24.78 13.71 12.24
CA LEU A 218 24.20 13.51 13.57
C LEU A 218 25.08 12.62 14.47
N ARG A 219 25.76 11.61 13.92
CA ARG A 219 26.76 10.81 14.66
C ARG A 219 27.93 11.66 15.14
N LEU A 220 28.24 12.75 14.45
CA LEU A 220 29.23 13.76 14.86
C LEU A 220 28.67 14.80 15.85
N ASN A 221 27.44 14.61 16.35
CA ASN A 221 26.74 15.55 17.24
C ASN A 221 26.55 16.94 16.63
N THR A 222 26.37 17.02 15.31
CA THR A 222 26.10 18.30 14.64
C THR A 222 24.75 18.88 15.10
N PRO A 223 24.69 20.15 15.55
CA PRO A 223 23.44 20.81 15.91
C PRO A 223 22.44 20.85 14.74
N LEU A 224 21.14 20.78 15.04
CA LEU A 224 20.09 20.68 14.02
C LEU A 224 20.11 21.80 12.97
N MET A 225 20.39 23.05 13.37
CA MET A 225 20.52 24.18 12.45
C MET A 225 21.67 23.97 11.45
N GLN A 226 22.83 23.52 11.93
CA GLN A 226 24.00 23.24 11.10
C GLN A 226 23.79 21.99 10.22
N LEU A 227 23.06 21.00 10.72
CA LEU A 227 22.66 19.82 9.95
C LEU A 227 21.87 20.24 8.70
N GLN A 228 20.87 21.10 8.87
CA GLN A 228 20.04 21.58 7.76
C GLN A 228 20.86 22.34 6.72
N GLU A 229 21.72 23.27 7.14
CA GLU A 229 22.59 24.03 6.23
C GLU A 229 23.56 23.13 5.45
N GLN A 230 24.17 22.15 6.13
CA GLN A 230 25.11 21.22 5.49
C GLN A 230 24.40 20.25 4.55
N CYS A 231 23.24 19.71 4.94
CA CYS A 231 22.41 18.88 4.07
C CYS A 231 21.94 19.65 2.83
N HIS A 232 21.54 20.91 2.99
CA HIS A 232 21.15 21.77 1.87
C HIS A 232 22.33 22.04 0.93
N SER A 233 23.52 22.31 1.47
CA SER A 233 24.73 22.52 0.67
C SER A 233 25.15 21.27 -0.10
N PHE A 234 25.10 20.11 0.55
CA PHE A 234 25.35 18.81 -0.07
C PHE A 234 24.35 18.52 -1.20
N ALA A 235 23.07 18.75 -0.94
CA ALA A 235 22.02 18.57 -1.94
C ALA A 235 22.22 19.49 -3.15
N LYS A 236 22.53 20.77 -2.91
CA LYS A 236 22.80 21.74 -3.98
C LYS A 236 24.01 21.36 -4.84
N GLN A 237 25.07 20.83 -4.22
CA GLN A 237 26.23 20.35 -4.95
C GLN A 237 25.91 19.12 -5.81
N LYS A 238 25.05 18.23 -5.33
CA LYS A 238 24.80 16.93 -5.96
C LYS A 238 23.66 16.95 -6.99
N TRP A 239 22.56 17.64 -6.68
CA TRP A 239 21.33 17.66 -7.48
C TRP A 239 20.94 19.08 -7.92
N GLY A 240 21.73 20.11 -7.64
CA GLY A 240 21.42 21.49 -7.96
C GLY A 240 20.29 22.06 -7.09
N ASP A 241 19.52 23.02 -7.61
CA ASP A 241 18.40 23.64 -6.91
C ASP A 241 17.07 22.86 -7.04
N LEU A 242 17.15 21.55 -7.29
CA LEU A 242 15.98 20.67 -7.35
C LEU A 242 15.52 20.30 -5.93
N ALA A 243 14.21 20.39 -5.67
CA ALA A 243 13.63 19.99 -4.38
C ALA A 243 13.55 18.45 -4.20
N GLY A 244 13.55 17.70 -5.30
CA GLY A 244 13.39 16.25 -5.33
C GLY A 244 13.09 15.73 -6.73
N ASP A 245 12.83 14.43 -6.82
CA ASP A 245 12.29 13.74 -7.98
C ASP A 245 10.95 13.06 -7.62
N THR A 246 10.43 12.20 -8.51
CA THR A 246 9.18 11.46 -8.31
C THR A 246 9.22 10.50 -7.11
N HIS A 247 10.40 10.11 -6.64
CA HIS A 247 10.61 9.05 -5.65
C HIS A 247 11.27 9.54 -4.35
N ALA A 248 11.97 10.66 -4.37
CA ALA A 248 12.78 11.14 -3.26
C ALA A 248 12.86 12.66 -3.16
N ARG A 249 12.89 13.18 -1.92
CA ARG A 249 13.22 14.58 -1.63
C ARG A 249 14.71 14.77 -1.49
N TYR A 250 15.22 15.85 -2.05
CA TYR A 250 16.62 16.28 -1.92
C TYR A 250 16.79 17.36 -0.85
N MET A 251 15.72 17.78 -0.18
CA MET A 251 15.77 18.76 0.89
C MET A 251 15.32 18.14 2.21
N LEU A 252 16.12 18.38 3.25
CA LEU A 252 15.82 17.97 4.61
C LEU A 252 14.76 18.93 5.20
N MET A 253 13.59 18.41 5.53
CA MET A 253 12.50 19.16 6.12
C MET A 253 12.46 18.99 7.64
N SER A 254 11.71 19.85 8.34
CA SER A 254 11.62 19.83 9.81
C SER A 254 11.13 18.48 10.36
N HIS A 255 10.19 17.81 9.69
CA HIS A 255 9.66 16.51 10.13
C HIS A 255 10.62 15.33 9.94
N ASP A 256 11.62 15.46 9.05
CA ASP A 256 12.62 14.41 8.83
C ASP A 256 13.55 14.24 10.04
N SER A 257 13.74 15.31 10.82
CA SER A 257 14.57 15.31 12.01
C SER A 257 14.15 14.24 13.02
N THR A 258 12.84 14.06 13.24
CA THR A 258 12.31 13.05 14.17
C THR A 258 12.69 11.64 13.73
N SER A 259 12.57 11.33 12.43
CA SER A 259 12.95 10.01 11.89
C SER A 259 14.47 9.75 12.00
N LEU A 260 15.28 10.77 11.73
CA LEU A 260 16.74 10.69 11.84
C LEU A 260 17.20 10.49 13.28
N TYR A 261 16.69 11.30 14.22
CA TYR A 261 17.00 11.15 15.65
C TYR A 261 16.53 9.81 16.20
N ARG A 262 15.36 9.30 15.75
CA ARG A 262 14.92 7.96 16.13
C ARG A 262 15.88 6.87 15.66
N THR A 263 16.47 7.03 14.48
CA THR A 263 17.48 6.10 13.97
C THR A 263 18.74 6.11 14.85
N ILE A 264 19.27 7.30 15.17
CA ILE A 264 20.44 7.46 16.02
C ILE A 264 20.21 6.97 17.46
N ALA A 265 19.06 7.30 18.05
CA ALA A 265 18.71 6.83 19.40
C ALA A 265 18.65 5.30 19.49
N ARG A 266 18.20 4.63 18.42
CA ARG A 266 18.24 3.16 18.31
C ARG A 266 19.68 2.63 18.23
N GLU A 267 20.55 3.28 17.46
CA GLU A 267 21.98 2.92 17.37
C GLU A 267 22.68 3.04 18.72
N ILE A 268 22.32 4.05 19.52
CA ILE A 268 22.90 4.31 20.85
C ILE A 268 22.25 3.41 21.93
N GLY A 269 21.21 2.65 21.59
CA GLY A 269 20.54 1.74 22.52
C GLY A 269 19.55 2.44 23.48
N ILE A 270 19.08 3.64 23.13
CA ILE A 270 18.04 4.34 23.89
C ILE A 270 16.69 3.68 23.56
N PRO A 271 15.98 3.10 24.55
CA PRO A 271 14.67 2.51 24.31
C PRO A 271 13.67 3.61 23.93
N GLN A 272 12.98 3.42 22.81
CA GLN A 272 11.89 4.30 22.39
C GLN A 272 10.58 3.75 22.92
N GLN A 273 9.83 4.60 23.62
CA GLN A 273 8.44 4.35 24.00
C GLN A 273 7.50 4.78 22.88
#